data_AF-A0A9E5GIR5-F1
#
_entry.id   AF-A0A9E5GIR5-F1
#
_cell.length_a   1.000
_cell.length_b   1.000
_cell.length_c   1.000
_cell.angle_alpha   90.00
_cell.angle_beta   90.00
_cell.angle_gamma   90.00
#
_symmetry.space_group_name_H-M   'P 1'
#
loop_
_entity.id
_entity.type
_entity.pdbx_description
1 polymer ?
#
loop_
_entity_poly.entity_id
_entity_poly.type
_entity_poly.pdbx_seq_one_letter_code
_entity_poly.pdbx_strand_id
1 'polypeptide(L)'
;MKKHLPFCLMLLALAVPLSGQGTTEKVTENKTTVVASTSWTAAFADLGGLDELDHIAPANLMHPPEYEITVSDVIKINHADYFIYAGYERMMQSMGDSIKKDSDAMMQINTNNSVENVKAQALKIAQVMGTEEK
;
A
#
# COMPACT_ATOMS: atom_id res chain seq x y z
N MET A 1 -54.13 -53.19 36.79
CA MET A 1 -54.45 -53.52 35.38
C MET A 1 -53.62 -52.62 34.47
N LYS A 2 -52.82 -53.24 33.57
CA LYS A 2 -52.07 -52.68 32.41
C LYS A 2 -50.82 -51.84 32.79
N LYS A 3 -49.58 -52.35 32.79
CA LYS A 3 -48.69 -52.80 31.66
C LYS A 3 -48.66 -51.69 30.59
N HIS A 4 -47.54 -51.03 30.28
CA HIS A 4 -46.33 -51.56 29.62
C HIS A 4 -45.05 -50.74 29.93
N LEU A 5 -43.92 -51.46 30.01
CA LEU A 5 -42.52 -51.03 29.95
C LEU A 5 -41.97 -51.46 28.56
N PRO A 6 -40.71 -51.20 28.16
CA PRO A 6 -40.07 -49.96 27.67
C PRO A 6 -39.58 -50.11 26.20
N PHE A 7 -39.42 -49.04 25.42
CA PHE A 7 -38.55 -49.10 24.22
C PHE A 7 -38.13 -47.70 23.79
N CYS A 8 -36.96 -47.26 24.24
CA CYS A 8 -36.06 -46.35 23.51
C CYS A 8 -34.76 -46.16 24.32
N LEU A 9 -34.25 -47.28 24.84
CA LEU A 9 -32.90 -47.37 25.39
C LEU A 9 -31.97 -47.85 24.27
N MET A 10 -31.69 -47.02 23.27
CA MET A 10 -30.50 -47.15 22.43
C MET A 10 -30.39 -45.94 21.51
N LEU A 11 -29.57 -44.95 21.88
CA LEU A 11 -28.88 -44.01 20.99
C LEU A 11 -27.96 -43.15 21.86
N LEU A 12 -27.05 -43.83 22.56
CA LEU A 12 -25.95 -43.21 23.29
C LEU A 12 -24.64 -43.76 22.72
N ALA A 13 -24.23 -43.28 21.54
CA ALA A 13 -22.87 -43.46 21.03
C ALA A 13 -22.61 -42.47 19.90
N LEU A 14 -21.42 -41.88 19.93
CA LEU A 14 -20.81 -40.96 18.94
C LEU A 14 -21.03 -39.47 19.16
N ALA A 15 -20.64 -38.98 20.35
CA ALA A 15 -20.07 -37.64 20.46
C ALA A 15 -18.59 -37.74 20.05
N VAL A 16 -18.29 -37.48 18.78
CA VAL A 16 -16.94 -37.19 18.31
C VAL A 16 -16.67 -35.73 18.66
N PRO A 17 -15.63 -35.37 19.43
CA PRO A 17 -15.24 -33.98 19.55
C PRO A 17 -14.69 -33.54 18.19
N LEU A 18 -15.50 -32.78 17.45
CA LEU A 18 -15.07 -32.06 16.27
C LEU A 18 -14.15 -30.94 16.73
N SER A 19 -12.87 -31.27 16.94
CA SER A 19 -11.82 -30.28 17.11
C SER A 19 -11.85 -29.36 15.90
N GLY A 20 -12.31 -28.13 16.10
CA GLY A 20 -12.31 -27.09 15.08
C GLY A 20 -10.91 -26.97 14.51
N GLN A 21 -10.76 -27.31 13.23
CA GLN A 21 -9.60 -26.90 12.47
C GLN A 21 -9.62 -25.37 12.48
N GLY A 22 -8.74 -24.77 13.27
CA GLY A 22 -8.45 -23.35 13.15
C GLY A 22 -7.99 -23.13 11.72
N THR A 23 -8.87 -22.57 10.90
CA THR A 23 -8.47 -21.92 9.66
C THR A 23 -7.44 -20.88 10.09
N THR A 24 -6.19 -21.09 9.71
CA THR A 24 -5.19 -20.04 9.75
C THR A 24 -5.71 -18.93 8.86
N GLU A 25 -6.33 -17.93 9.49
CA GLU A 25 -6.63 -16.66 8.88
C GLU A 25 -5.26 -16.13 8.42
N LYS A 26 -5.00 -16.26 7.11
CA LYS A 26 -3.83 -15.69 6.48
C LYS A 26 -3.98 -14.19 6.74
N VAL A 27 -3.28 -13.68 7.75
CA VAL A 27 -3.18 -12.25 8.00
C VAL A 27 -2.65 -11.68 6.69
N THR A 28 -3.55 -11.11 5.90
CA THR A 28 -3.17 -10.25 4.79
C THR A 28 -2.53 -9.07 5.49
N GLU A 29 -1.20 -9.10 5.58
CA GLU A 29 -0.42 -7.93 5.93
C GLU A 29 -0.87 -6.86 4.93
N ASN A 30 -1.63 -5.88 5.40
CA ASN A 30 -2.08 -4.77 4.56
C ASN A 30 -0.82 -4.00 4.15
N LYS A 31 -0.25 -4.39 3.00
CA LYS A 31 0.94 -3.74 2.45
C LYS A 31 0.55 -2.31 2.09
N THR A 32 1.14 -1.34 2.77
CA THR A 32 1.01 0.09 2.43
C THR A 32 1.34 0.29 0.96
N THR A 33 0.39 0.85 0.21
CA THR A 33 0.52 1.10 -1.22
C THR A 33 1.06 2.50 -1.45
N VAL A 34 2.11 2.61 -2.26
CA VAL A 34 2.79 3.88 -2.53
C VAL A 34 2.99 4.02 -4.03
N VAL A 35 2.70 5.22 -4.55
CA VAL A 35 2.92 5.57 -5.96
C VAL A 35 3.79 6.80 -6.03
N ALA A 36 4.75 6.83 -6.95
CA ALA A 36 5.63 7.98 -7.16
C ALA A 36 5.25 8.78 -8.42
N SER A 37 5.56 10.07 -8.48
CA SER A 37 5.30 10.89 -9.66
C SER A 37 6.18 10.50 -10.86
N THR A 38 7.44 10.19 -10.59
CA THR A 38 8.47 9.84 -11.58
C THR A 38 9.31 8.64 -11.12
N SER A 39 10.07 8.04 -12.04
CA SER A 39 11.05 7.01 -11.69
C SER A 39 12.13 7.52 -10.73
N TRP A 40 12.45 8.82 -10.77
CA TRP A 40 13.43 9.42 -9.87
C TRP A 40 12.92 9.53 -8.44
N THR A 41 11.68 9.98 -8.26
CA THR A 41 11.03 9.98 -6.93
C THR A 41 10.80 8.55 -6.42
N ALA A 42 10.57 7.58 -7.30
CA ALA A 42 10.51 6.17 -6.94
C ALA A 42 11.87 5.68 -6.41
N ALA A 43 12.98 6.07 -7.04
CA ALA A 43 14.33 5.70 -6.59
C ALA A 43 14.67 6.25 -5.20
N PHE A 44 14.22 7.46 -4.86
CA PHE A 44 14.37 7.99 -3.49
C PHE A 44 13.63 7.13 -2.46
N ALA A 45 12.46 6.64 -2.84
CA ALA A 45 11.61 5.84 -1.98
C ALA A 45 12.10 4.40 -1.86
N ASP A 46 12.68 3.84 -2.94
CA ASP A 46 13.46 2.60 -2.94
C ASP A 46 14.64 2.67 -1.96
N LEU A 47 15.41 3.76 -2.01
CA LEU A 47 16.47 4.02 -1.02
C LEU A 47 15.93 4.21 0.41
N GLY A 48 14.64 4.52 0.56
CA GLY A 48 13.94 4.57 1.84
C GLY A 48 13.44 3.21 2.32
N GLY A 49 13.70 2.11 1.59
CA GLY A 49 13.30 0.74 1.96
C GLY A 49 11.96 0.28 1.40
N LEU A 50 11.40 1.00 0.42
CA LEU A 50 10.17 0.59 -0.28
C LEU A 50 10.49 -0.18 -1.56
N ASP A 51 10.06 -1.44 -1.63
CA ASP A 51 10.30 -2.32 -2.78
C ASP A 51 9.19 -2.23 -3.84
N GLU A 52 9.56 -2.39 -5.12
CA GLU A 52 8.64 -2.52 -6.26
C GLU A 52 7.67 -1.34 -6.46
N LEU A 53 8.19 -0.11 -6.39
CA LEU A 53 7.36 1.08 -6.52
C LEU A 53 6.90 1.39 -7.95
N ASP A 54 5.59 1.53 -8.08
CA ASP A 54 4.94 2.05 -9.27
C ASP A 54 5.13 3.57 -9.37
N HIS A 55 5.20 4.09 -10.60
CA HIS A 55 5.36 5.51 -10.86
C HIS A 55 4.48 5.97 -12.04
N ILE A 56 4.08 7.25 -12.02
CA ILE A 56 3.12 7.82 -12.96
C ILE A 56 3.78 8.14 -14.31
N ALA A 57 4.82 8.98 -14.33
CA ALA A 57 5.52 9.31 -15.57
C ALA A 57 6.34 8.10 -16.07
N PRO A 58 6.20 7.64 -17.32
CA PRO A 58 6.94 6.49 -17.82
C PRO A 58 8.47 6.63 -17.69
N ALA A 59 9.16 5.58 -17.27
CA ALA A 59 10.62 5.59 -17.07
C ALA A 59 11.42 5.91 -18.36
N ASN A 60 10.88 5.63 -19.54
CA ASN A 60 11.52 5.90 -20.83
C ASN A 60 11.25 7.31 -21.36
N LEU A 61 10.48 8.14 -20.64
CA LEU A 61 10.22 9.52 -21.02
C LEU A 61 11.48 10.36 -20.81
N MET A 62 11.93 11.08 -21.85
CA MET A 62 13.15 11.89 -21.80
C MET A 62 13.06 13.06 -20.80
N HIS A 63 11.86 13.62 -20.64
CA HIS A 63 11.57 14.70 -19.69
C HIS A 63 10.41 14.31 -18.77
N PRO A 64 10.63 13.43 -17.78
CA PRO A 64 9.57 12.98 -16.86
C PRO A 64 8.76 14.10 -16.19
N PRO A 65 9.37 15.24 -15.79
CA PRO A 65 8.62 16.35 -15.19
C PRO A 65 7.57 16.99 -16.12
N GLU A 66 7.67 16.76 -17.42
CA GLU A 66 6.74 17.28 -18.42
C GLU A 66 5.56 16.34 -18.68
N TYR A 67 5.52 15.17 -18.03
CA TYR A 67 4.41 14.23 -18.21
C TYR A 67 3.07 14.89 -17.85
N GLU A 68 2.08 14.70 -18.74
CA GLU A 68 0.71 15.13 -18.53
C GLU A 68 -0.10 13.98 -17.93
N ILE A 69 -0.63 14.21 -16.73
CA ILE A 69 -1.41 13.22 -15.99
C ILE A 69 -2.70 12.83 -16.73
N THR A 70 -3.03 11.54 -16.72
CA THR A 70 -4.26 10.99 -17.27
C THR A 70 -5.30 10.72 -16.18
N VAL A 71 -6.55 10.45 -16.58
CA VAL A 71 -7.60 10.01 -15.64
C VAL A 71 -7.22 8.71 -14.94
N SER A 72 -6.54 7.79 -15.63
CA SER A 72 -6.09 6.52 -15.04
C SER A 72 -5.06 6.76 -13.93
N ASP A 73 -4.19 7.75 -14.10
CA ASP A 73 -3.18 8.11 -13.11
C ASP A 73 -3.83 8.73 -11.87
N VAL A 74 -4.82 9.60 -12.05
CA VAL A 74 -5.59 10.17 -10.94
C VAL A 74 -6.25 9.07 -10.10
N ILE A 75 -6.84 8.06 -10.76
CA ILE A 75 -7.44 6.92 -10.08
C ILE A 75 -6.37 6.13 -9.32
N LYS A 76 -5.23 5.85 -9.97
CA LYS A 76 -4.10 5.14 -9.37
C LYS A 76 -3.57 5.85 -8.13
N ILE A 77 -3.37 7.17 -8.22
CA ILE A 77 -2.94 7.99 -7.08
C ILE A 77 -3.98 7.89 -5.98
N ASN A 78 -5.26 8.18 -6.25
CA ASN A 78 -6.31 8.17 -5.23
C ASN A 78 -6.47 6.82 -4.52
N HIS A 79 -6.21 5.70 -5.19
CA HIS A 79 -6.24 4.36 -4.59
C HIS A 79 -5.00 3.98 -3.78
N ALA A 80 -3.85 4.63 -4.00
CA ALA A 80 -2.66 4.40 -3.18
C ALA A 80 -2.87 4.92 -1.75
N ASP A 81 -2.07 4.51 -0.78
CA ASP A 81 -2.06 5.14 0.54
C ASP A 81 -1.25 6.44 0.49
N TYR A 82 -0.07 6.41 -0.13
CA TYR A 82 0.81 7.58 -0.28
C TYR A 82 1.13 7.90 -1.73
N PHE A 83 1.33 9.19 -2.00
CA PHE A 83 1.88 9.69 -3.26
C PHE A 83 3.16 10.49 -3.02
N ILE A 84 4.27 10.07 -3.60
CA ILE A 84 5.58 10.72 -3.46
C ILE A 84 5.88 11.55 -4.72
N TYR A 85 6.22 12.82 -4.56
CA TYR A 85 6.42 13.74 -5.69
C TYR A 85 7.46 14.84 -5.40
N ALA A 86 7.96 15.51 -6.45
CA ALA A 86 8.97 16.56 -6.30
C ALA A 86 8.35 17.97 -6.15
N GLY A 87 7.21 18.20 -6.79
CA GLY A 87 6.39 19.42 -6.72
C GLY A 87 6.53 20.35 -7.92
N TYR A 88 7.57 20.21 -8.73
CA TYR A 88 7.78 21.04 -9.92
C TYR A 88 7.21 20.43 -11.20
N GLU A 89 6.72 19.19 -11.16
CA GLU A 89 6.21 18.49 -12.33
C GLU A 89 4.93 19.14 -12.88
N ARG A 90 4.75 19.11 -14.20
CA ARG A 90 3.55 19.62 -14.89
C ARG A 90 2.27 18.98 -14.34
N MET A 91 2.29 17.69 -14.03
CA MET A 91 1.16 16.97 -13.41
C MET A 91 0.68 17.60 -12.09
N MET A 92 1.57 18.23 -11.33
CA MET A 92 1.22 18.89 -10.06
C MET A 92 0.41 20.16 -10.29
N GLN A 93 0.53 20.77 -11.47
CA GLN A 93 -0.21 21.97 -11.84
C GLN A 93 -1.61 21.65 -12.35
N SER A 94 -1.81 20.45 -12.91
CA SER A 94 -3.07 20.04 -13.54
C SER A 94 -3.97 19.17 -12.66
N MET A 95 -3.49 18.68 -11.52
CA MET A 95 -4.26 17.80 -10.65
C MET A 95 -5.49 18.48 -10.01
N GLY A 96 -5.39 19.76 -9.62
CA GLY A 96 -6.47 20.50 -8.96
C GLY A 96 -7.12 19.69 -7.82
N ASP A 97 -8.46 19.67 -7.78
CA ASP A 97 -9.25 18.91 -6.81
C ASP A 97 -9.45 17.42 -7.18
N SER A 98 -8.79 16.94 -8.23
CA SER A 98 -8.94 15.56 -8.71
C SER A 98 -8.27 14.54 -7.80
N ILE A 99 -7.26 14.98 -7.04
CA ILE A 99 -6.54 14.17 -6.07
C ILE A 99 -7.18 14.40 -4.70
N LYS A 100 -7.87 13.37 -4.20
CA LYS A 100 -8.67 13.40 -2.98
C LYS A 100 -7.89 12.81 -1.80
N LYS A 101 -6.60 13.14 -1.73
CA LYS A 101 -5.72 12.71 -0.66
C LYS A 101 -5.59 13.79 0.39
N ASP A 102 -5.49 13.34 1.64
CA ASP A 102 -5.06 14.20 2.72
C ASP A 102 -3.61 14.64 2.51
N SER A 103 -3.25 15.78 3.09
CA SER A 103 -1.93 16.40 2.86
C SER A 103 -0.77 15.56 3.41
N ASP A 104 -1.01 14.74 4.43
CA ASP A 104 -0.05 13.82 5.02
C ASP A 104 0.21 12.59 4.13
N ALA A 105 -0.78 12.18 3.34
CA ALA A 105 -0.64 11.16 2.29
C ALA A 105 0.05 11.69 1.01
N MET A 106 0.24 13.01 0.91
CA MET A 106 0.93 13.69 -0.19
C MET A 106 2.36 14.04 0.23
N MET A 107 3.31 13.16 -0.06
CA MET A 107 4.70 13.32 0.37
C MET A 107 5.56 14.05 -0.67
N GLN A 108 5.73 15.35 -0.46
CA GLN A 108 6.72 16.11 -1.24
C GLN A 108 8.14 15.84 -0.75
N ILE A 109 9.05 15.58 -1.70
CA ILE A 109 10.48 15.42 -1.47
C ILE A 109 11.31 16.37 -2.32
N ASN A 110 12.52 16.70 -1.85
CA ASN A 110 13.47 17.46 -2.65
C ASN A 110 14.31 16.49 -3.50
N THR A 111 14.31 16.63 -4.82
CA THR A 111 15.02 15.71 -5.73
C THR A 111 16.39 16.21 -6.16
N ASN A 112 17.00 17.14 -5.42
CA ASN A 112 18.39 17.56 -5.66
C ASN A 112 19.35 16.36 -5.59
N ASN A 113 20.30 16.31 -6.52
CA ASN A 113 21.17 15.15 -6.71
C ASN A 113 22.39 15.10 -5.76
N SER A 114 22.51 16.03 -4.81
CA SER A 114 23.57 15.92 -3.80
C SER A 114 23.35 14.67 -2.96
N VAL A 115 24.44 13.94 -2.68
CA VAL A 115 24.39 12.71 -1.87
C VAL A 115 23.73 12.97 -0.51
N GLU A 116 24.00 14.14 0.05
CA GLU A 116 23.46 14.57 1.34
C GLU A 116 21.93 14.75 1.28
N ASN A 117 21.41 15.36 0.22
CA ASN A 117 19.98 15.47 0.00
C ASN A 117 19.33 14.11 -0.22
N VAL A 118 19.91 13.27 -1.09
CA VAL A 118 19.38 11.92 -1.36
C VAL A 118 19.23 11.12 -0.07
N LYS A 119 20.28 11.08 0.76
CA LYS A 119 20.24 10.39 2.06
C LYS A 119 19.18 10.98 2.99
N ALA A 120 19.10 12.31 3.09
CA ALA A 120 18.15 12.97 3.97
C ALA A 120 16.70 12.69 3.57
N GLN A 121 16.39 12.71 2.27
CA GLN A 121 15.04 12.43 1.78
C GLN A 121 14.69 10.94 1.85
N ALA A 122 15.64 10.04 1.56
CA ALA A 122 15.44 8.60 1.75
C ALA A 122 15.14 8.27 3.22
N LEU A 123 15.88 8.85 4.16
CA LEU A 123 15.61 8.70 5.60
C LEU A 123 14.24 9.26 6.00
N LYS A 124 13.85 10.42 5.46
CA LYS A 124 12.51 10.98 5.69
C LYS A 124 11.41 10.01 5.23
N ILE A 125 11.58 9.40 4.05
CA ILE A 125 10.63 8.40 3.55
C ILE A 125 10.62 7.19 4.48
N ALA A 126 11.79 6.68 4.86
CA ALA A 126 11.91 5.53 5.74
C ALA A 126 11.21 5.75 7.09
N GLN A 127 11.36 6.94 7.68
CA GLN A 127 10.69 7.31 8.94
C GLN A 127 9.16 7.34 8.85
N VAL A 128 8.61 7.80 7.73
CA VAL A 128 7.16 7.80 7.53
C VAL A 128 6.65 6.38 7.28
N MET A 129 7.47 5.54 6.65
CA MET A 129 7.08 4.19 6.25
C MET A 129 7.43 3.11 7.29
N GLY A 130 8.23 3.45 8.32
CA GLY A 130 8.71 2.51 9.32
C GLY A 130 9.72 1.51 8.77
N THR A 131 10.58 1.93 7.84
CA THR A 131 11.52 1.08 7.09
C THR A 131 12.99 1.42 7.33
N GLU A 132 13.32 2.12 8.43
CA GLU A 132 14.68 2.58 8.73
C GLU A 132 15.71 1.47 8.95
N GLU A 133 15.24 0.25 9.26
CA GLU A 133 16.08 -0.91 9.58
C GLU A 133 16.37 -1.81 8.35
N LYS A 134 15.88 -1.44 7.16
CA LYS A 134 16.18 -2.13 5.89
C LYS A 134 17.45 -1.56 5.25
#